data_AF-A0A4E0QLI4-F1
#
_entry.id   AF-A0A4E0QLI4-F1
#
_cell.length_a   1.000
_cell.length_b   1.000
_cell.length_c   1.000
_cell.angle_alpha   90.00
_cell.angle_beta   90.00
_cell.angle_gamma   90.00
#
_symmetry.space_group_name_H-M   'P 1'
#
loop_
_entity.id
_entity.type
_entity.pdbx_description
1 polymer ?
#
loop_
_entity_poly.entity_id
_entity_poly.type
_entity_poly.pdbx_seq_one_letter_code
_entity_poly.pdbx_strand_id
1 'polypeptide(L)'
;MAVFGTLEYAPPEQRGYARHFGKPSARSDIFAFGKTMYRLLTGEIPFAVEHEPLEHAPAWYQLLSDCVRQNPEKRPESAGVLVSRLKGIGKEPLRKEKLARERAERQAKERNRNAQQQTREKQPIGWQELKPTLIVLALIGLGGIFTAFLANLFQSRNISFLGKYGDDESGAIVGLLLSILLVGQYLWRHRQTMPHLAMTFGLIGVGFAIWFISVAIFVSLNISFLGDDRGASGIIVGLLLSILLVGQYLWRHRQTISRSAVITGILGILGIAIWPFFILFMIFF
;
A
#
# COMPACT_ATOMS: atom_id res chain seq x y z
N MET A 1 -58.18 -56.45 26.87
CA MET A 1 -56.99 -56.08 26.08
C MET A 1 -56.68 -54.63 26.40
N ALA A 2 -55.77 -54.38 27.34
CA ALA A 2 -55.46 -53.04 27.83
C ALA A 2 -54.46 -52.39 26.85
N VAL A 3 -54.83 -51.26 26.25
CA VAL A 3 -53.90 -50.43 25.49
C VAL A 3 -53.10 -49.62 26.51
N PHE A 4 -51.92 -50.14 26.90
CA PHE A 4 -50.94 -49.36 27.65
C PHE A 4 -50.08 -48.56 26.68
N GLY A 5 -50.40 -47.28 26.54
CA GLY A 5 -49.63 -46.29 25.79
C GLY A 5 -50.13 -44.89 26.10
N THR A 6 -49.27 -43.87 25.95
CA THR A 6 -49.64 -42.46 26.15
C THR A 6 -50.54 -42.02 24.99
N LEU A 7 -51.86 -42.03 25.23
CA LEU A 7 -52.93 -41.90 24.23
C LEU A 7 -52.80 -40.65 23.34
N GLU A 8 -52.17 -39.60 23.86
CA GLU A 8 -51.93 -38.31 23.22
C GLU A 8 -51.06 -38.45 21.96
N TYR A 9 -50.16 -39.44 21.93
CA TYR A 9 -49.26 -39.71 20.81
C TYR A 9 -49.79 -40.76 19.84
N ALA A 10 -50.77 -41.57 20.27
CA ALA A 10 -51.39 -42.56 19.42
C ALA A 10 -52.14 -41.84 18.30
N PRO A 11 -51.93 -42.18 17.02
CA PRO A 11 -52.71 -41.61 15.92
C PRO A 11 -54.17 -42.10 15.95
N PRO A 12 -55.11 -41.35 15.34
CA PRO A 12 -56.55 -41.65 15.39
C PRO A 12 -56.88 -43.08 14.97
N GLU A 13 -56.18 -43.62 13.97
CA GLU A 13 -56.38 -44.99 13.48
C GLU A 13 -56.02 -46.10 14.48
N GLN A 14 -55.25 -45.79 15.52
CA GLN A 14 -54.85 -46.73 16.58
C GLN A 14 -55.66 -46.58 17.89
N ARG A 15 -56.53 -45.57 18.00
CA ARG A 15 -57.27 -45.26 19.25
C ARG A 15 -58.52 -46.12 19.49
N GLY A 16 -58.77 -47.15 18.67
CA GLY A 16 -59.74 -48.21 18.99
C GLY A 16 -61.24 -47.89 18.89
N TYR A 17 -61.64 -46.66 18.53
CA TYR A 17 -63.06 -46.24 18.59
C TYR A 17 -63.89 -46.38 17.30
N ALA A 18 -63.35 -46.82 16.17
CA ALA A 18 -64.19 -47.04 14.99
C ALA A 18 -63.72 -48.20 14.12
N ARG A 19 -64.65 -49.07 13.74
CA ARG A 19 -64.51 -50.13 12.71
C ARG A 19 -64.10 -49.60 11.31
N HIS A 20 -63.77 -48.32 11.18
CA HIS A 20 -63.58 -47.59 9.92
C HIS A 20 -62.21 -46.91 9.76
N PHE A 21 -61.28 -47.04 10.71
CA PHE A 21 -59.93 -46.48 10.56
C PHE A 21 -58.89 -47.56 10.21
N GLY A 22 -57.96 -47.20 9.31
CA GLY A 22 -57.06 -48.12 8.60
C GLY A 22 -56.00 -48.81 9.47
N LYS A 23 -55.23 -49.71 8.85
CA LYS A 23 -54.13 -50.44 9.52
C LYS A 23 -52.96 -49.50 9.85
N PRO A 24 -52.25 -49.70 10.97
CA PRO A 24 -51.02 -48.99 11.28
C PRO A 24 -50.03 -49.03 10.10
N SER A 25 -49.36 -47.90 9.85
CA SER A 25 -48.40 -47.75 8.75
C SER A 25 -47.28 -46.78 9.13
N ALA A 26 -46.30 -46.56 8.25
CA ALA A 26 -45.26 -45.54 8.46
C ALA A 26 -45.83 -44.13 8.76
N ARG A 27 -47.05 -43.82 8.30
CA ARG A 27 -47.75 -42.55 8.59
C ARG A 27 -48.26 -42.46 10.03
N SER A 28 -48.43 -43.59 10.70
CA SER A 28 -48.76 -43.65 12.14
C SER A 28 -47.54 -43.21 12.96
N ASP A 29 -46.33 -43.65 12.58
CA ASP A 29 -45.08 -43.21 13.23
C ASP A 29 -44.80 -41.71 12.99
N ILE A 30 -45.12 -41.19 11.80
CA ILE A 30 -44.99 -39.76 11.48
C ILE A 30 -45.90 -38.90 12.36
N PHE A 31 -47.11 -39.38 12.69
CA PHE A 31 -48.00 -38.69 13.62
C PHE A 31 -47.40 -38.62 15.02
N ALA A 32 -46.93 -39.76 15.54
CA ALA A 32 -46.30 -39.83 16.85
C ALA A 32 -45.03 -38.95 16.91
N PHE A 33 -44.24 -38.93 15.84
CA PHE A 33 -43.10 -38.02 15.69
C PHE A 33 -43.52 -36.56 15.77
N GLY A 34 -44.57 -36.14 15.05
CA GLY A 34 -45.06 -34.76 15.07
C GLY A 34 -45.46 -34.30 16.48
N LYS A 35 -46.19 -35.15 17.21
CA LYS A 35 -46.56 -34.92 18.62
C LYS A 35 -45.34 -34.86 19.55
N THR A 36 -44.37 -35.74 19.33
CA THR A 36 -43.11 -35.78 20.11
C THR A 36 -42.30 -34.51 19.90
N MET A 37 -42.10 -34.11 18.65
CA MET A 37 -41.35 -32.90 18.32
C MET A 37 -42.03 -31.63 18.80
N TYR A 38 -43.37 -31.56 18.75
CA TYR A 38 -44.11 -30.44 19.35
C TYR A 38 -43.75 -30.30 20.82
N ARG A 39 -43.86 -31.39 21.61
CA ARG A 39 -43.50 -31.37 23.03
C ARG A 39 -42.04 -31.03 23.27
N LEU A 40 -41.12 -31.47 22.42
CA LEU A 40 -39.70 -31.12 22.57
C LEU A 40 -39.44 -29.63 22.34
N LEU A 41 -40.18 -28.99 21.43
CA LEU A 41 -40.01 -27.58 21.10
C LEU A 41 -40.74 -26.65 22.08
N THR A 42 -41.89 -27.07 22.61
CA THR A 42 -42.76 -26.22 23.43
C THR A 42 -42.76 -26.59 24.91
N GLY A 43 -42.39 -27.83 25.26
CA GLY A 43 -42.53 -28.38 26.61
C GLY A 43 -43.95 -28.85 26.96
N GLU A 44 -44.94 -28.60 26.10
CA GLU A 44 -46.36 -28.84 26.37
C GLU A 44 -46.81 -30.27 26.05
N ILE A 45 -47.89 -30.70 26.71
CA ILE A 45 -48.55 -31.98 26.39
C ILE A 45 -49.31 -31.81 25.07
N PRO A 46 -49.02 -32.61 24.03
CA PRO A 46 -49.47 -32.31 22.69
C PRO A 46 -50.90 -32.83 22.44
N PHE A 47 -51.93 -32.21 23.03
CA PHE A 47 -53.33 -32.51 22.70
C PHE A 47 -53.65 -32.08 21.25
N ALA A 48 -53.26 -30.87 20.90
CA ALA A 48 -53.23 -30.32 19.55
C ALA A 48 -51.82 -29.80 19.21
N VAL A 49 -51.57 -29.51 17.93
CA VAL A 49 -50.39 -28.73 17.52
C VAL A 49 -50.91 -27.31 17.28
N GLU A 50 -50.60 -26.41 18.19
CA GLU A 50 -51.09 -25.03 18.18
C GLU A 50 -50.06 -24.07 17.59
N HIS A 51 -50.52 -22.96 17.03
CA HIS A 51 -49.67 -21.99 16.35
C HIS A 51 -48.90 -21.10 17.33
N GLU A 52 -49.55 -20.68 18.42
CA GLU A 52 -49.01 -19.69 19.38
C GLU A 52 -47.66 -20.12 19.98
N PRO A 53 -47.49 -21.36 20.51
CA PRO A 53 -46.19 -21.78 21.07
C PRO A 53 -45.06 -21.87 20.04
N LEU A 54 -45.38 -21.86 18.74
CA LEU A 54 -44.46 -21.97 17.62
C LEU A 54 -44.43 -20.72 16.74
N GLU A 55 -44.93 -19.57 17.22
CA GLU A 55 -44.98 -18.31 16.44
C GLU A 55 -43.59 -17.84 15.99
N HIS A 56 -42.57 -18.04 16.82
CA HIS A 56 -41.16 -17.76 16.52
C HIS A 56 -40.56 -18.71 15.46
N ALA A 57 -41.28 -19.78 15.11
CA ALA A 57 -40.82 -20.90 14.31
C ALA A 57 -41.92 -21.41 13.33
N PRO A 58 -42.45 -20.56 12.43
CA PRO A 58 -43.62 -20.88 11.62
C PRO A 58 -43.41 -22.09 10.69
N ALA A 59 -42.18 -22.33 10.24
CA ALA A 59 -41.84 -23.50 9.44
C ALA A 59 -41.93 -24.81 10.25
N TRP A 60 -41.63 -24.77 11.55
CA TRP A 60 -41.83 -25.91 12.45
C TRP A 60 -43.31 -26.17 12.67
N TYR A 61 -44.12 -25.14 12.92
CA TYR A 61 -45.56 -25.29 13.05
C TYR A 61 -46.18 -25.96 11.80
N GLN A 62 -45.85 -25.47 10.60
CA GLN A 62 -46.36 -26.02 9.36
C GLN A 62 -46.00 -27.51 9.20
N LEU A 63 -44.74 -27.88 9.47
CA LEU A 63 -44.29 -29.26 9.37
C LEU A 63 -45.00 -30.18 10.38
N LEU A 64 -45.11 -29.75 11.63
CA LEU A 64 -45.74 -30.55 12.68
C LEU A 64 -47.25 -30.69 12.47
N SER A 65 -47.92 -29.63 12.01
CA SER A 65 -49.34 -29.65 11.63
C SER A 65 -49.64 -30.65 10.52
N ASP A 66 -48.77 -30.74 9.50
CA ASP A 66 -48.86 -31.76 8.45
C ASP A 66 -48.67 -33.18 8.99
N CYS A 67 -47.77 -33.38 9.95
CA CYS A 67 -47.52 -34.70 10.55
C CYS A 67 -48.71 -35.22 11.35
N VAL A 68 -49.48 -34.33 12.01
CA VAL A 68 -50.59 -34.71 12.90
C VAL A 68 -51.97 -34.67 12.25
N ARG A 69 -52.05 -34.65 10.90
CA ARG A 69 -53.34 -34.66 10.18
C ARG A 69 -54.15 -35.91 10.51
N GLN A 70 -55.46 -35.74 10.68
CA GLN A 70 -56.38 -36.83 11.00
C GLN A 70 -56.37 -37.92 9.91
N ASN A 71 -56.51 -37.53 8.63
CA ASN A 71 -56.36 -38.45 7.50
C ASN A 71 -54.86 -38.78 7.28
N PRO A 72 -54.43 -40.04 7.38
CA PRO A 72 -53.05 -40.46 7.12
C PRO A 72 -52.52 -40.03 5.75
N GLU A 73 -53.35 -39.99 4.71
CA GLU A 73 -52.94 -39.61 3.35
C GLU A 73 -52.52 -38.15 3.22
N LYS A 74 -52.95 -37.29 4.16
CA LYS A 74 -52.53 -35.89 4.22
C LYS A 74 -51.23 -35.68 4.99
N ARG A 75 -50.68 -36.73 5.60
CA ARG A 75 -49.37 -36.70 6.28
C ARG A 75 -48.25 -36.91 5.25
N PRO A 76 -47.00 -36.51 5.56
CA PRO A 76 -45.85 -36.87 4.75
C PRO A 76 -45.84 -38.37 4.42
N GLU A 77 -45.52 -38.70 3.18
CA GLU A 77 -45.60 -40.08 2.67
C GLU A 77 -44.63 -41.04 3.39
N SER A 78 -43.46 -40.54 3.76
CA SER A 78 -42.41 -41.33 4.41
C SER A 78 -41.52 -40.48 5.31
N ALA A 79 -40.75 -41.15 6.17
CA ALA A 79 -39.71 -40.50 6.97
C ALA A 79 -38.65 -39.79 6.11
N GLY A 80 -38.37 -40.27 4.88
CA GLY A 80 -37.44 -39.61 3.96
C GLY A 80 -37.91 -38.22 3.50
N VAL A 81 -39.20 -38.06 3.23
CA VAL A 81 -39.82 -36.77 2.91
C VAL A 81 -39.73 -35.83 4.12
N LEU A 82 -40.01 -36.36 5.32
CA LEU A 82 -39.93 -35.61 6.58
C LEU A 82 -38.50 -35.10 6.87
N VAL A 83 -37.48 -35.97 6.75
CA VAL A 83 -36.06 -35.60 6.91
C VAL A 83 -35.66 -34.51 5.92
N SER A 84 -36.14 -34.59 4.67
CA SER A 84 -35.83 -33.59 3.64
C SER A 84 -36.40 -32.21 4.01
N ARG A 85 -37.64 -32.16 4.53
CA ARG A 85 -38.25 -30.92 5.03
C ARG A 85 -37.51 -30.38 6.27
N LEU A 86 -37.17 -31.24 7.23
CA LEU A 86 -36.41 -30.86 8.44
C LEU A 86 -35.05 -30.24 8.10
N LYS A 87 -34.31 -30.83 7.15
CA LYS A 87 -33.04 -30.28 6.66
C LYS A 87 -33.18 -28.88 6.06
N GLY A 88 -34.34 -28.55 5.48
CA GLY A 88 -34.63 -27.19 5.00
C GLY A 88 -34.75 -26.19 6.15
N ILE A 89 -35.47 -26.55 7.21
CA ILE A 89 -35.73 -25.68 8.37
C ILE A 89 -34.42 -25.37 9.13
N GLY A 90 -33.54 -26.37 9.32
CA GLY A 90 -32.28 -26.18 10.06
C GLY A 90 -31.20 -25.37 9.35
N LYS A 91 -31.28 -25.19 8.02
CA LYS A 91 -30.24 -24.49 7.24
C LYS A 91 -30.38 -22.97 7.23
N GLU A 92 -31.59 -22.45 7.39
CA GLU A 92 -31.86 -21.02 7.31
C GLU A 92 -31.20 -20.18 8.43
N PRO A 93 -31.28 -20.56 9.72
CA PRO A 93 -30.65 -19.81 10.80
C PRO A 93 -29.12 -19.75 10.66
N LEU A 94 -28.51 -20.88 10.33
CA LEU A 94 -27.06 -21.01 10.13
C LEU A 94 -26.58 -20.14 8.95
N ARG A 95 -27.36 -20.08 7.87
CA ARG A 95 -27.04 -19.25 6.71
C ARG A 95 -27.10 -17.75 7.05
N LYS A 96 -28.12 -17.32 7.80
CA LYS A 96 -28.27 -15.92 8.25
C LYS A 96 -27.13 -15.49 9.16
N GLU A 97 -26.74 -16.34 10.12
CA GLU A 97 -25.62 -16.05 11.02
C GLU A 97 -24.30 -15.94 10.26
N LYS A 98 -24.02 -16.86 9.34
CA LYS A 98 -22.81 -16.82 8.51
C LYS A 98 -22.73 -15.53 7.68
N LEU A 99 -23.84 -15.13 7.05
CA LEU A 99 -23.93 -13.88 6.28
C LEU A 99 -23.70 -12.64 7.16
N ALA A 100 -24.23 -12.63 8.39
CA ALA A 100 -24.02 -11.53 9.33
C ALA A 100 -22.55 -11.42 9.76
N ARG A 101 -21.89 -12.55 10.07
CA ARG A 101 -20.46 -12.59 10.40
C ARG A 101 -19.59 -12.09 9.24
N GLU A 102 -19.85 -12.58 8.02
CA GLU A 102 -19.12 -12.15 6.82
C GLU A 102 -19.27 -10.64 6.55
N ARG A 103 -20.46 -10.07 6.79
CA ARG A 103 -20.69 -8.62 6.65
C ARG A 103 -19.93 -7.82 7.71
N ALA A 104 -19.96 -8.26 8.97
CA ALA A 104 -19.24 -7.59 10.05
C ALA A 104 -17.72 -7.59 9.82
N GLU A 105 -17.17 -8.73 9.35
CA GLU A 105 -15.75 -8.82 9.01
C GLU A 105 -15.36 -7.89 7.85
N ARG A 106 -16.19 -7.80 6.80
CA ARG A 106 -15.95 -6.87 5.68
C ARG A 106 -15.94 -5.43 6.15
N GLN A 107 -16.92 -5.04 6.97
CA GLN A 107 -17.01 -3.69 7.52
C GLN A 107 -15.83 -3.36 8.44
N ALA A 108 -15.38 -4.31 9.27
CA ALA A 108 -14.20 -4.13 10.12
C ALA A 108 -12.91 -3.94 9.29
N LYS A 109 -12.73 -4.74 8.23
CA LYS A 109 -11.59 -4.61 7.31
C LYS A 109 -11.61 -3.27 6.58
N GLU A 110 -12.78 -2.81 6.15
CA GLU A 110 -12.93 -1.52 5.46
C GLU A 110 -12.68 -0.33 6.40
N ARG A 111 -13.19 -0.37 7.63
CA ARG A 111 -12.87 0.63 8.66
C ARG A 111 -11.38 0.69 8.96
N ASN A 112 -10.71 -0.45 9.09
CA ASN A 112 -9.27 -0.51 9.33
C ASN A 112 -8.46 0.07 8.15
N ARG A 113 -8.86 -0.21 6.90
CA ARG A 113 -8.23 0.40 5.72
C ARG A 113 -8.39 1.92 5.70
N ASN A 114 -9.59 2.41 5.97
CA ASN A 114 -9.87 3.86 5.98
C ASN A 114 -9.11 4.57 7.11
N ALA A 115 -9.04 3.98 8.30
CA ALA A 115 -8.26 4.51 9.42
C ALA A 115 -6.75 4.56 9.10
N GLN A 116 -6.21 3.52 8.46
CA GLN A 116 -4.81 3.51 8.01
C GLN A 116 -4.54 4.57 6.95
N GLN A 117 -5.45 4.77 5.98
CA GLN A 117 -5.32 5.83 4.98
C GLN A 117 -5.36 7.23 5.61
N GLN A 118 -6.30 7.49 6.51
CA GLN A 118 -6.37 8.77 7.23
C GLN A 118 -5.13 9.02 8.09
N THR A 119 -4.55 7.99 8.69
CA THR A 119 -3.30 8.11 9.47
C THR A 119 -2.11 8.41 8.57
N ARG A 120 -2.07 7.86 7.35
CA ARG A 120 -1.04 8.17 6.35
C ARG A 120 -1.17 9.60 5.80
N GLU A 121 -2.38 10.08 5.53
CA GLU A 121 -2.60 11.45 5.04
C GLU A 121 -2.30 12.53 6.09
N LYS A 122 -2.49 12.23 7.38
CA LYS A 122 -2.20 13.17 8.47
C LYS A 122 -0.75 13.17 8.93
N GLN A 123 0.13 12.34 8.39
CA GLN A 123 1.55 12.51 8.64
C GLN A 123 1.97 13.86 8.02
N PRO A 124 2.46 14.82 8.81
CA PRO A 124 2.93 16.08 8.25
C PRO A 124 4.00 15.76 7.20
N ILE A 125 4.08 16.56 6.14
CA ILE A 125 5.18 16.54 5.14
C ILE A 125 6.48 16.78 5.92
N GLY A 126 7.02 15.72 6.49
CA GLY A 126 7.51 15.81 7.86
C GLY A 126 8.84 15.13 7.95
N TRP A 127 9.90 15.93 7.96
CA TRP A 127 11.28 15.62 8.39
C TRP A 127 12.00 14.44 7.69
N GLN A 128 11.34 13.35 7.35
CA GLN A 128 11.87 12.20 6.64
C GLN A 128 12.26 12.53 5.20
N GLU A 129 11.50 13.39 4.50
CA GLU A 129 11.90 13.88 3.17
C GLU A 129 13.03 14.92 3.22
N LEU A 130 13.18 15.62 4.35
CA LEU A 130 14.22 16.65 4.51
C LEU A 130 15.59 16.04 4.85
N LYS A 131 15.64 14.91 5.57
CA LYS A 131 16.89 14.27 6.00
C LYS A 131 17.85 14.01 4.81
N PRO A 132 17.44 13.37 3.70
CA PRO A 132 18.34 13.14 2.57
C PRO A 132 18.82 14.45 1.94
N THR A 133 17.94 15.45 1.80
CA THR A 133 18.27 16.76 1.22
C THR A 133 19.33 17.47 2.07
N LEU A 134 19.16 17.49 3.39
CA LEU A 134 20.13 18.07 4.31
C LEU A 134 21.47 17.36 4.26
N ILE A 135 21.48 16.02 4.16
CA ILE A 135 22.73 15.25 4.02
C ILE A 135 23.44 15.61 2.71
N VAL A 136 22.72 15.70 1.58
CA VAL A 136 23.33 16.11 0.30
C VAL A 136 23.92 17.51 0.38
N LEU A 137 23.19 18.48 0.96
CA LEU A 137 23.69 19.84 1.15
C LEU A 137 24.92 19.88 2.06
N ALA A 138 24.93 19.10 3.13
CA ALA A 138 26.08 18.98 4.02
C ALA A 138 27.30 18.38 3.32
N LEU A 139 27.11 17.36 2.47
CA LEU A 139 28.18 16.76 1.67
C LEU A 139 28.76 17.74 0.65
N ILE A 140 27.91 18.54 -0.02
CA ILE A 140 28.35 19.59 -0.94
C ILE A 140 29.17 20.65 -0.18
N GLY A 141 28.67 21.12 0.98
CA GLY A 141 29.38 22.08 1.83
C GLY A 141 30.72 21.56 2.33
N LEU A 142 30.76 20.31 2.80
CA LEU A 142 31.98 19.63 3.22
C LEU A 142 32.98 19.51 2.07
N GLY A 143 32.51 19.17 0.87
CA GLY A 143 33.33 19.12 -0.34
C GLY A 143 33.97 20.46 -0.68
N GLY A 144 33.22 21.57 -0.53
CA GLY A 144 33.76 22.92 -0.68
C GLY A 144 34.85 23.27 0.34
N ILE A 145 34.62 22.96 1.61
CA ILE A 145 35.62 23.14 2.69
C ILE A 145 36.88 22.33 2.38
N PHE A 146 36.72 21.07 1.97
CA PHE A 146 37.84 20.18 1.65
C PHE A 146 38.63 20.67 0.44
N THR A 147 37.94 21.24 -0.55
CA THR A 147 38.55 21.87 -1.73
C THR A 147 39.42 23.06 -1.34
N ALA A 148 38.89 23.98 -0.53
CA ALA A 148 39.66 25.13 -0.04
C ALA A 148 40.86 24.70 0.83
N PHE A 149 40.68 23.69 1.68
CA PHE A 149 41.76 23.13 2.49
C PHE A 149 42.89 22.54 1.62
N LEU A 150 42.56 21.74 0.61
CA LEU A 150 43.55 21.13 -0.28
C LEU A 150 44.25 22.15 -1.17
N ALA A 151 43.55 23.17 -1.67
CA ALA A 151 44.17 24.28 -2.40
C ALA A 151 45.24 24.98 -1.55
N ASN A 152 44.90 25.34 -0.31
CA ASN A 152 45.85 25.92 0.64
C ASN A 152 47.00 24.98 1.00
N LEU A 153 46.72 23.68 1.18
CA LEU A 153 47.74 22.69 1.50
C LEU A 153 48.74 22.55 0.35
N PHE A 154 48.28 22.44 -0.89
CA PHE A 154 49.14 22.29 -2.06
C PHE A 154 49.99 23.55 -2.28
N GLN A 155 49.39 24.74 -2.16
CA GLN A 155 50.10 26.01 -2.19
C GLN A 155 51.19 26.07 -1.11
N SER A 156 50.88 25.70 0.14
CA SER A 156 51.85 25.72 1.24
C SER A 156 53.03 24.75 1.06
N ARG A 157 52.84 23.71 0.24
CA ARG A 157 53.82 22.65 -0.01
C ARG A 157 54.50 22.76 -1.38
N ASN A 158 54.15 23.77 -2.18
CA ASN A 158 54.57 23.92 -3.58
C ASN A 158 54.33 22.64 -4.41
N ILE A 159 53.16 22.01 -4.23
CA ILE A 159 52.78 20.80 -4.97
C ILE A 159 51.91 21.23 -6.15
N SER A 160 52.36 20.96 -7.36
CA SER A 160 51.56 21.16 -8.58
C SER A 160 51.76 20.04 -9.58
N PHE A 161 50.66 19.66 -10.22
CA PHE A 161 50.66 18.80 -11.41
C PHE A 161 50.25 19.56 -12.68
N LEU A 162 49.89 20.84 -12.57
CA LEU A 162 49.47 21.70 -13.67
C LEU A 162 50.60 22.63 -14.17
N GLY A 163 51.78 22.57 -13.55
CA GLY A 163 52.95 23.37 -13.93
C GLY A 163 53.34 24.42 -12.87
N LYS A 164 54.29 25.30 -13.21
CA LYS A 164 55.04 26.16 -12.26
C LYS A 164 54.19 27.18 -11.47
N TYR A 165 52.93 27.42 -11.87
CA TYR A 165 52.03 28.41 -11.23
C TYR A 165 50.65 27.84 -10.92
N GLY A 166 50.50 26.50 -10.87
CA GLY A 166 49.21 25.83 -10.73
C GLY A 166 49.03 25.10 -9.39
N ASP A 167 49.72 25.52 -8.34
CA ASP A 167 49.76 24.80 -7.05
C ASP A 167 48.38 24.82 -6.36
N ASP A 168 47.73 25.98 -6.32
CA ASP A 168 46.37 26.16 -5.78
C ASP A 168 45.31 25.51 -6.67
N GLU A 169 45.42 25.66 -8.00
CA GLU A 169 44.56 24.99 -8.99
C GLU A 169 44.63 23.46 -8.85
N SER A 170 45.83 22.92 -8.65
CA SER A 170 46.07 21.49 -8.47
C SER A 170 45.35 20.96 -7.23
N GLY A 171 45.50 21.65 -6.09
CA GLY A 171 44.80 21.29 -4.86
C GLY A 171 43.28 21.41 -4.98
N ALA A 172 42.78 22.45 -5.66
CA ALA A 172 41.36 22.64 -5.92
C ALA A 172 40.76 21.52 -6.78
N ILE A 173 41.44 21.11 -7.87
CA ILE A 173 40.98 19.99 -8.71
C ILE A 173 40.87 18.69 -7.90
N VAL A 174 41.90 18.37 -7.10
CA VAL A 174 41.87 17.16 -6.25
C VAL A 174 40.71 17.20 -5.26
N GLY A 175 40.49 18.35 -4.62
CA GLY A 175 39.36 18.53 -3.70
C GLY A 175 38.00 18.39 -4.36
N LEU A 176 37.82 18.96 -5.54
CA LEU A 176 36.58 18.82 -6.31
C LEU A 176 36.35 17.38 -6.78
N LEU A 177 37.39 16.66 -7.20
CA LEU A 177 37.29 15.24 -7.55
C LEU A 177 36.86 14.39 -6.36
N LEU A 178 37.40 14.64 -5.17
CA LEU A 178 36.98 13.96 -3.94
C LEU A 178 35.54 14.32 -3.55
N SER A 179 35.14 15.58 -3.73
CA SER A 179 33.75 16.02 -3.54
C SER A 179 32.79 15.28 -4.49
N ILE A 180 33.12 15.19 -5.78
CA ILE A 180 32.35 14.42 -6.76
C ILE A 180 32.25 12.96 -6.35
N LEU A 181 33.35 12.34 -5.88
CA LEU A 181 33.36 10.96 -5.43
C LEU A 181 32.45 10.75 -4.22
N LEU A 182 32.54 11.61 -3.21
CA LEU A 182 31.72 11.52 -1.99
C LEU A 182 30.23 11.71 -2.28
N VAL A 183 29.88 12.80 -2.99
CA VAL A 183 28.49 13.08 -3.36
C VAL A 183 27.97 12.01 -4.32
N GLY A 184 28.74 11.64 -5.34
CA GLY A 184 28.38 10.62 -6.33
C GLY A 184 28.14 9.24 -5.71
N GLN A 185 29.01 8.80 -4.80
CA GLN A 185 28.84 7.54 -4.08
C GLN A 185 27.56 7.54 -3.23
N TYR A 186 27.27 8.65 -2.54
CA TYR A 186 26.06 8.80 -1.75
C TYR A 186 24.80 8.77 -2.61
N LEU A 187 24.76 9.55 -3.69
CA LEU A 187 23.65 9.58 -4.65
C LEU A 187 23.40 8.20 -5.26
N TRP A 188 24.47 7.50 -5.66
CA TRP A 188 24.36 6.15 -6.23
C TRP A 188 23.78 5.14 -5.24
N ARG A 189 24.31 5.13 -4.00
CA ARG A 189 23.87 4.21 -2.94
C ARG A 189 22.39 4.39 -2.61
N HIS A 190 21.88 5.62 -2.69
CA HIS A 190 20.51 5.96 -2.28
C HIS A 190 19.58 6.25 -3.47
N ARG A 191 19.98 5.96 -4.71
CA ARG A 191 19.24 6.33 -5.93
C ARG A 191 17.76 5.90 -5.97
N GLN A 192 17.40 4.81 -5.29
CA GLN A 192 16.04 4.25 -5.29
C GLN A 192 15.16 4.81 -4.16
N THR A 193 15.78 5.24 -3.06
CA THR A 193 15.06 5.68 -1.85
C THR A 193 15.07 7.19 -1.67
N MET A 194 15.86 7.90 -2.47
CA MET A 194 16.08 9.33 -2.30
C MET A 194 14.93 10.15 -2.93
N PRO A 195 14.43 11.18 -2.23
CA PRO A 195 13.53 12.16 -2.83
C PRO A 195 14.18 12.79 -4.07
N HIS A 196 13.39 12.97 -5.14
CA HIS A 196 13.88 13.57 -6.38
C HIS A 196 14.54 14.94 -6.16
N LEU A 197 14.05 15.72 -5.19
CA LEU A 197 14.63 17.02 -4.84
C LEU A 197 16.09 16.91 -4.38
N ALA A 198 16.39 16.00 -3.46
CA ALA A 198 17.75 15.78 -2.96
C ALA A 198 18.69 15.28 -4.07
N MET A 199 18.20 14.41 -4.95
CA MET A 199 18.94 13.93 -6.11
C MET A 199 19.29 15.09 -7.05
N THR A 200 18.33 15.97 -7.33
CA THR A 200 18.56 17.16 -8.17
C THR A 200 19.62 18.09 -7.56
N PHE A 201 19.58 18.38 -6.25
CA PHE A 201 20.63 19.18 -5.59
C PHE A 201 22.02 18.55 -5.69
N GLY A 202 22.09 17.23 -5.49
CA GLY A 202 23.35 16.51 -5.61
C GLY A 202 23.93 16.57 -7.01
N LEU A 203 23.09 16.40 -8.04
CA LEU A 203 23.52 16.51 -9.44
C LEU A 203 23.94 17.93 -9.83
N ILE A 204 23.27 18.96 -9.31
CA ILE A 204 23.69 20.36 -9.49
C ILE A 204 25.08 20.57 -8.88
N GLY A 205 25.32 20.09 -7.66
CA GLY A 205 26.63 20.18 -7.00
C GLY A 205 27.73 19.47 -7.78
N VAL A 206 27.46 18.25 -8.28
CA VAL A 206 28.39 17.51 -9.13
C VAL A 206 28.65 18.24 -10.45
N GLY A 207 27.60 18.79 -11.07
CA GLY A 207 27.73 19.60 -12.28
C GLY A 207 28.64 20.81 -12.06
N PHE A 208 28.43 21.57 -10.98
CA PHE A 208 29.28 22.71 -10.66
C PHE A 208 30.77 22.34 -10.51
N ALA A 209 31.06 21.21 -9.87
CA ALA A 209 32.43 20.71 -9.74
C ALA A 209 33.03 20.29 -11.10
N ILE A 210 32.26 19.62 -11.96
CA ILE A 210 32.68 19.25 -13.33
C ILE A 210 33.01 20.51 -14.14
N TRP A 211 32.17 21.54 -14.05
CA TRP A 211 32.39 22.80 -14.74
C TRP A 211 33.71 23.45 -14.32
N PHE A 212 33.95 23.59 -13.01
CA PHE A 212 35.18 24.20 -12.49
C PHE A 212 36.44 23.41 -12.89
N ILE A 213 36.40 22.08 -12.76
CA ILE A 213 37.51 21.20 -13.20
C ILE A 213 37.79 21.38 -14.69
N SER A 214 36.76 21.47 -15.52
CA SER A 214 36.92 21.64 -16.97
C SER A 214 37.60 22.97 -17.31
N VAL A 215 37.22 24.06 -16.63
CA VAL A 215 37.86 25.38 -16.79
C VAL A 215 39.33 25.31 -16.39
N ALA A 216 39.62 24.77 -15.21
CA ALA A 216 40.99 24.67 -14.70
C ALA A 216 41.89 23.86 -15.66
N ILE A 217 41.45 22.67 -16.07
CA ILE A 217 42.22 21.82 -16.99
C ILE A 217 42.52 22.53 -18.31
N PHE A 218 41.54 23.20 -18.92
CA PHE A 218 41.72 23.85 -20.21
C PHE A 218 42.68 25.04 -20.13
N VAL A 219 42.56 25.84 -19.07
CA VAL A 219 43.47 26.96 -18.80
C VAL A 219 44.89 26.47 -18.60
N SER A 220 45.11 25.48 -17.72
CA SER A 220 46.45 25.01 -17.40
C SER A 220 47.11 24.24 -18.55
N LEU A 221 46.34 23.48 -19.33
CA LEU A 221 46.86 22.75 -20.50
C LEU A 221 46.94 23.61 -21.77
N ASN A 222 46.53 24.88 -21.70
CA ASN A 222 46.52 25.80 -22.84
C ASN A 222 45.73 25.25 -24.05
N ILE A 223 44.58 24.62 -23.79
CA ILE A 223 43.72 24.03 -24.82
C ILE A 223 42.65 25.06 -25.21
N SER A 224 42.55 25.38 -26.49
CA SER A 224 41.46 26.23 -27.01
C SER A 224 40.94 25.74 -28.35
N PHE A 225 39.62 25.80 -28.52
CA PHE A 225 38.92 25.54 -29.78
C PHE A 225 38.30 26.82 -30.38
N LEU A 226 38.23 27.92 -29.61
CA LEU A 226 37.64 29.20 -30.03
C LEU A 226 38.68 30.29 -30.36
N GLY A 227 39.94 29.89 -30.60
CA GLY A 227 41.04 30.84 -30.87
C GLY A 227 41.81 31.23 -29.61
N ASP A 228 42.18 32.51 -29.47
CA ASP A 228 43.09 32.95 -28.41
C ASP A 228 42.50 32.93 -26.98
N ASP A 229 41.18 32.77 -26.83
CA ASP A 229 40.53 32.67 -25.53
C ASP A 229 40.52 31.24 -24.98
N ARG A 230 41.55 30.95 -24.18
CA ARG A 230 41.83 29.65 -23.55
C ARG A 230 40.76 29.26 -22.53
N GLY A 231 40.21 30.24 -21.80
CA GLY A 231 39.22 30.00 -20.76
C GLY A 231 37.84 29.67 -21.33
N ALA A 232 37.46 30.33 -22.43
CA ALA A 232 36.15 30.16 -23.05
C ALA A 232 35.85 28.70 -23.43
N SER A 233 36.84 27.97 -23.95
CA SER A 233 36.67 26.56 -24.35
C SER A 233 36.34 25.66 -23.17
N GLY A 234 37.05 25.81 -22.04
CA GLY A 234 36.79 25.06 -20.81
C GLY A 234 35.42 25.41 -20.19
N ILE A 235 35.04 26.68 -20.23
CA ILE A 235 33.72 27.14 -19.76
C ILE A 235 32.61 26.47 -20.57
N ILE A 236 32.68 26.51 -21.90
CA ILE A 236 31.66 25.94 -22.79
C ILE A 236 31.51 24.42 -22.56
N VAL A 237 32.64 23.69 -22.56
CA VAL A 237 32.62 22.24 -22.35
C VAL A 237 32.07 21.89 -20.96
N GLY A 238 32.55 22.58 -19.93
CA GLY A 238 32.09 22.35 -18.55
C GLY A 238 30.60 22.64 -18.36
N LEU A 239 30.09 23.73 -18.95
CA LEU A 239 28.67 24.09 -18.90
C LEU A 239 27.83 23.03 -19.61
N LEU A 240 28.23 22.63 -20.82
CA LEU A 240 27.51 21.64 -21.61
C LEU A 240 27.40 20.30 -20.86
N LEU A 241 28.50 19.81 -20.27
CA LEU A 241 28.49 18.59 -19.47
C LEU A 241 27.57 18.71 -18.24
N SER A 242 27.61 19.85 -17.54
CA SER A 242 26.79 20.10 -16.35
C SER A 242 25.29 20.16 -16.68
N ILE A 243 24.93 20.86 -17.76
CA ILE A 243 23.55 20.97 -18.23
C ILE A 243 23.06 19.60 -18.71
N LEU A 244 23.87 18.84 -19.44
CA LEU A 244 23.52 17.50 -19.89
C LEU A 244 23.27 16.56 -18.69
N LEU A 245 24.11 16.62 -17.66
CA LEU A 245 23.96 15.78 -16.46
C LEU A 245 22.60 16.01 -15.77
N VAL A 246 22.26 17.26 -15.47
CA VAL A 246 21.00 17.60 -14.79
C VAL A 246 19.81 17.40 -15.73
N GLY A 247 19.94 17.84 -16.98
CA GLY A 247 18.90 17.76 -18.01
C GLY A 247 18.50 16.32 -18.34
N GLN A 248 19.47 15.40 -18.50
CA GLN A 248 19.18 13.98 -18.72
C GLN A 248 18.43 13.36 -17.55
N TYR A 249 18.79 13.71 -16.31
CA TYR A 249 18.09 13.23 -15.12
C TYR A 249 16.63 13.70 -15.09
N LEU A 250 16.39 15.00 -15.29
CA LEU A 250 15.05 15.58 -15.32
C LEU A 250 14.21 14.98 -16.44
N TRP A 251 14.77 14.83 -17.63
CA TRP A 251 14.08 14.24 -18.78
C TRP A 251 13.66 12.79 -18.52
N ARG A 252 14.57 11.99 -17.96
CA ARG A 252 14.33 10.58 -17.64
C ARG A 252 13.23 10.40 -16.59
N HIS A 253 13.11 11.31 -15.63
CA HIS A 253 12.15 11.20 -14.52
C HIS A 253 10.95 12.14 -14.64
N ARG A 254 10.72 12.75 -15.81
CA ARG A 254 9.70 13.78 -16.01
C ARG A 254 8.28 13.40 -15.58
N GLN A 255 7.95 12.10 -15.56
CA GLN A 255 6.62 11.60 -15.17
C GLN A 255 6.47 11.33 -13.67
N THR A 256 7.56 11.06 -12.97
CA THR A 256 7.53 10.68 -11.53
C THR A 256 8.01 11.79 -10.61
N ILE A 257 8.71 12.78 -11.16
CA ILE A 257 9.32 13.86 -10.40
C ILE A 257 8.29 14.86 -9.87
N SER A 258 8.51 15.36 -8.65
CA SER A 258 7.69 16.42 -8.08
C SER A 258 7.94 17.75 -8.80
N ARG A 259 6.90 18.61 -8.87
CA ARG A 259 7.01 19.94 -9.52
C ARG A 259 8.13 20.78 -8.91
N SER A 260 8.32 20.70 -7.60
CA SER A 260 9.39 21.40 -6.88
C SER A 260 10.78 20.96 -7.37
N ALA A 261 11.03 19.66 -7.52
CA ALA A 261 12.32 19.16 -8.01
C ALA A 261 12.59 19.53 -9.48
N VAL A 262 11.56 19.64 -10.32
CA VAL A 262 11.70 20.17 -11.70
C VAL A 262 12.10 21.64 -11.68
N ILE A 263 11.40 22.46 -10.89
CA ILE A 263 11.70 23.90 -10.77
C ILE A 263 13.12 24.11 -10.24
N THR A 264 13.51 23.39 -9.18
CA THR A 264 14.87 23.44 -8.63
C THR A 264 15.91 23.02 -9.66
N GLY A 265 15.63 21.98 -10.45
CA GLY A 265 16.54 21.54 -11.51
C GLY A 265 16.72 22.58 -12.61
N ILE A 266 15.63 23.20 -13.06
CA ILE A 266 15.67 24.28 -14.06
C ILE A 266 16.41 25.51 -13.51
N LEU A 267 16.12 25.92 -12.27
CA LEU A 267 16.82 27.02 -11.61
C LEU A 267 18.32 26.70 -11.43
N GLY A 268 18.66 25.46 -11.12
CA GLY A 268 20.06 25.01 -11.05
C GLY A 268 20.78 25.12 -12.38
N ILE A 269 20.14 24.69 -13.47
CA ILE A 269 20.67 24.83 -14.85
C ILE A 269 20.89 26.31 -15.19
N LEU A 270 19.89 27.16 -14.91
CA LEU A 270 20.00 28.60 -15.15
C LEU A 270 21.11 29.24 -14.30
N GLY A 271 21.22 28.85 -13.03
CA GLY A 271 22.28 29.30 -12.14
C GLY A 271 23.67 28.94 -12.68
N ILE A 272 23.86 27.69 -13.10
CA ILE A 272 25.11 27.23 -13.73
C ILE A 272 25.42 28.04 -15.00
N ALA A 273 24.42 28.31 -15.84
CA ALA A 273 24.61 29.05 -17.09
C ALA A 273 24.89 30.55 -16.90
N ILE A 274 24.32 31.18 -15.86
CA ILE A 274 24.47 32.62 -15.59
C ILE A 274 25.78 32.91 -14.83
N TRP A 275 26.25 31.98 -14.00
CA TRP A 275 27.42 32.16 -13.14
C TRP A 275 28.70 32.65 -13.85
N PRO A 276 29.08 32.15 -15.04
CA PRO A 276 30.25 32.64 -15.77
C PRO A 276 30.13 34.12 -16.14
N PHE A 277 28.94 34.59 -16.50
CA PHE A 277 28.69 36.00 -16.80
C PHE A 277 28.86 36.88 -15.57
N PHE A 278 28.47 36.37 -14.40
CA PHE A 278 28.67 37.08 -13.13
C PHE A 278 30.15 37.21 -12.77
N ILE A 279 30.94 36.15 -12.95
CA ILE A 279 32.41 36.21 -12.76
C ILE A 279 33.04 37.19 -13.75
N LEU A 280 32.67 37.11 -15.03
CA LEU A 280 33.13 38.06 -16.04
C LEU A 280 32.80 39.50 -15.65
N PHE A 281 31.56 39.76 -15.24
CA PHE A 281 31.12 41.07 -14.78
C PHE A 281 31.98 41.59 -13.60
N MET A 282 32.24 40.75 -12.59
CA MET A 282 33.08 41.10 -11.43
C MET A 282 34.56 41.32 -11.75
N ILE A 283 35.07 40.76 -12.85
CA ILE A 283 36.45 40.98 -13.30
C ILE A 283 36.59 42.31 -14.07
N PHE A 284 35.53 42.70 -14.79
CA PHE A 284 35.57 43.86 -15.70
C PHE A 284 35.01 45.17 -15.11
N PHE A 285 34.27 45.12 -14.00
CA PHE A 285 33.67 46.28 -13.32
C PHE A 285 34.09 46.35 -11.85
#